data_AF-A0A6I1ZJ73-F1
#
_entry.id   AF-A0A6I1ZJ73-F1
#
_cell.length_a   1.000
_cell.length_b   1.000
_cell.length_c   1.000
_cell.angle_alpha   90.00
_cell.angle_beta   90.00
_cell.angle_gamma   90.00
#
_symmetry.space_group_name_H-M   'P 1'
#
loop_
_entity.id
_entity.type
_entity.pdbx_description
1 polymer ?
#
loop_
_entity_poly.entity_id
_entity_poly.type
_entity_poly.pdbx_seq_one_letter_code
_entity_poly.pdbx_strand_id
1 'polypeptide(L)' 'MWCTVRQLGQIEYREAFELQKALLQERLKSRIADTLLLLEHPL' A
#
# COMPACT_ATOMS: atom_id res chain seq x y z
N MET A 1 12.40 14.29 -1.08
CA MET A 1 11.63 13.14 -0.54
C MET A 1 10.68 12.70 -1.63
N TRP A 2 10.75 11.44 -2.08
CA TRP A 2 9.91 10.92 -3.17
C TRP A 2 8.84 10.00 -2.58
N CYS A 3 7.58 10.19 -3.00
CA CYS A 3 6.45 9.38 -2.58
C CYS A 3 5.78 8.80 -3.82
N THR A 4 5.53 7.49 -3.82
CA THR A 4 4.83 6.79 -4.90
C THR A 4 3.35 6.70 -4.55
N VAL A 5 2.48 7.25 -5.39
CA VAL A 5 1.04 7.15 -5.22
C VAL A 5 0.52 5.95 -6.00
N ARG A 6 -0.28 5.09 -5.36
CA ARG A 6 -0.97 3.96 -6.02
C ARG A 6 -2.48 4.10 -5.81
N GLN A 7 -3.23 4.11 -6.91
CA GLN A 7 -4.69 4.09 -6.90
C GLN A 7 -5.15 2.65 -7.11
N LEU A 8 -5.75 2.05 -6.08
CA LEU A 8 -6.19 0.65 -6.08
C LEU A 8 -7.70 0.50 -6.29
N GLY A 9 -8.47 1.58 -6.15
CA GLY A 9 -9.93 1.54 -6.23
C GLY A 9 -10.52 0.74 -5.06
N GLN A 10 -11.58 -0.03 -5.31
CA GLN A 10 -12.22 -0.84 -4.28
C GLN A 10 -11.48 -2.17 -4.09
N ILE A 11 -11.12 -2.49 -2.85
CA ILE A 11 -10.38 -3.70 -2.48
C ILE A 11 -10.81 -4.19 -1.10
N GLU A 12 -10.89 -5.51 -0.94
CA GLU A 12 -11.19 -6.15 0.33
C GLU A 12 -10.22 -5.72 1.43
N TYR A 13 -10.74 -5.48 2.63
CA TYR A 13 -9.92 -5.01 3.76
C TYR A 13 -8.76 -5.96 4.04
N ARG A 14 -9.01 -7.27 4.04
CA ARG A 14 -8.00 -8.29 4.29
C ARG A 14 -6.88 -8.24 3.24
N GLU A 15 -7.24 -8.10 1.98
CA GLU A 15 -6.27 -8.05 0.88
C GLU A 15 -5.43 -6.78 0.95
N ALA A 16 -6.06 -5.62 1.20
CA ALA A 16 -5.35 -4.37 1.42
C ALA A 16 -4.39 -4.44 2.62
N PHE A 17 -4.79 -5.11 3.70
CA PHE A 17 -3.95 -5.24 4.88
C PHE A 17 -2.70 -6.10 4.60
N GLU A 18 -2.84 -7.20 3.88
CA GLU A 18 -1.68 -8.01 3.48
C GLU A 18 -0.77 -7.26 2.51
N LEU A 19 -1.33 -6.46 1.58
CA LEU A 19 -0.56 -5.57 0.72
C LEU A 19 0.24 -4.53 1.52
N GLN A 20 -0.39 -3.90 2.52
CA GLN A 20 0.27 -2.93 3.39
C GLN A 20 1.44 -3.55 4.15
N LYS A 21 1.29 -4.77 4.68
CA LYS A 21 2.39 -5.49 5.34
C LYS A 21 3.54 -5.77 4.38
N ALA A 22 3.25 -6.23 3.18
CA ALA A 22 4.26 -6.51 2.17
C ALA A 22 5.04 -5.24 1.81
N LEU A 23 4.34 -4.13 1.57
CA LEU A 23 4.97 -2.84 1.27
C LEU A 23 5.81 -2.31 2.45
N LEU A 24 5.35 -2.48 3.68
CA LEU A 24 6.13 -2.13 4.87
C LEU A 24 7.46 -2.89 4.91
N GLN A 25 7.44 -4.20 4.64
CA GLN A 25 8.66 -5.02 4.62
C GLN A 25 9.65 -4.54 3.54
N GLU A 26 9.16 -4.19 2.35
CA GLU A 26 10.03 -3.69 1.29
C GLU A 26 10.55 -2.27 1.58
N ARG A 27 9.74 -1.45 2.27
CA ARG A 27 10.14 -0.11 2.71
C ARG A 27 11.21 -0.14 3.78
N LEU A 28 11.09 -1.06 4.75
CA LEU A 28 12.10 -1.29 5.79
C LEU A 28 13.43 -1.74 5.20
N LYS A 29 13.39 -2.51 4.12
CA LYS A 29 14.58 -2.91 3.34
C LYS A 29 15.08 -1.81 2.40
N SER A 30 14.49 -0.62 2.43
CA SER A 30 14.82 0.52 1.55
C SER A 30 14.73 0.20 0.05
N ARG A 31 13.87 -0.76 -0.33
CA ARG A 31 13.69 -1.19 -1.73
C ARG A 31 12.66 -0.35 -2.47
N ILE A 32 11.75 0.28 -1.74
CA ILE A 32 10.73 1.17 -2.27
C ILE A 32 10.78 2.50 -1.52
N ALA A 33 10.35 3.56 -2.21
CA ALA A 33 10.10 4.86 -1.59
C ALA A 33 8.84 4.82 -0.71
N ASP A 34 8.60 5.89 0.05
CA ASP A 34 7.34 6.04 0.76
C ASP A 34 6.17 5.89 -0.23
N THR A 35 5.11 5.20 0.18
CA THR A 35 4.01 4.84 -0.70
C THR A 35 2.69 5.29 -0.09
N LEU A 36 1.90 6.04 -0.86
CA LEU A 36 0.54 6.42 -0.52
C LEU A 36 -0.44 5.54 -1.31
N LEU A 37 -1.26 4.77 -0.60
CA LEU A 37 -2.32 3.94 -1.20
C LEU A 37 -3.64 4.71 -1.14
N LEU A 38 -4.31 4.84 -2.27
CA LEU A 38 -5.66 5.35 -2.39
C LEU A 38 -6.58 4.20 -2.75
N LEU A 39 -7.50 3.87 -1.84
CA LEU A 39 -8.38 2.71 -1.95
C LEU A 39 -9.69 2.94 -1.20
N GLU A 40 -10.69 2.12 -1.53
CA GLU A 40 -11.98 2.04 -0.87
C GLU A 40 -12.20 0.60 -0.40
N HIS A 41 -12.86 0.41 0.75
CA HIS A 41 -13.24 -0.92 1.21
C HIS A 41 -14.71 -1.18 0.90
N PRO A 42 -15.08 -2.41 0.49
CA PRO A 42 -16.49 -2.81 0.44
C PRO A 42 -17.10 -2.80 1.85
N LEU A 43 -18.42 -2.52 1.90
CA LEU A 43 -19.24 -2.45 3.12
C LEU A 43 -19.52 -3.84 3.70
#